data_AF-A0A537VE57-F1
#
_entry.id   AF-A0A537VE57-F1
#
_cell.length_a   1.000
_cell.length_b   1.000
_cell.length_c   1.000
_cell.angle_alpha   90.00
_cell.angle_beta   90.00
_cell.angle_gamma   90.00
#
_symmetry.space_group_name_H-M   'P 1'
#
loop_
_entity.id
_entity.type
_entity.pdbx_description
1 polymer ?
#
loop_
_entity_poly.entity_id
_entity_poly.type
_entity_poly.pdbx_seq_one_letter_code
_entity_poly.pdbx_strand_id
1 'polypeptide(L)'
;DAHDFPKCADGSRGGPQRASTWLKTYIPKILASPAYQHDGMIVILFDEALLPTSCCGEKKGPNLGPKNNNGGSYGPLTPLAPGGGQTGAIFISKFVKPATVSYRFYNHYSYLRSMEDLFALPHLGYAAQNGLRPFGKDIYTAP
;
A
#
# COMPACT_ATOMS: atom_id res chain seq x y z
N ASP A 1 5.31 -9.47 11.06
CA ASP A 1 6.21 -8.89 10.05
C ASP A 1 6.31 -9.83 8.85
N ALA A 2 6.17 -9.28 7.64
CA ALA A 2 6.30 -10.02 6.38
C ALA A 2 7.67 -9.80 5.70
N HIS A 3 8.41 -8.77 6.10
CA HIS A 3 9.66 -8.33 5.50
C HIS A 3 10.87 -9.00 6.17
N ASP A 4 10.92 -9.00 7.51
CA ASP A 4 12.05 -9.53 8.25
C ASP A 4 12.21 -11.05 8.09
N PHE A 5 13.35 -11.51 7.58
CA PHE A 5 13.62 -12.94 7.40
C PHE A 5 15.06 -13.29 7.79
N PRO A 6 15.30 -14.42 8.51
CA PRO A 6 14.32 -15.41 8.97
C PRO A 6 13.63 -15.04 10.29
N LYS A 7 14.09 -14.00 10.98
CA LYS A 7 13.56 -13.57 12.28
C LYS A 7 13.28 -12.07 12.27
N CYS A 8 12.21 -11.68 12.94
CA CYS A 8 11.92 -10.30 13.28
C CYS A 8 12.88 -9.80 14.37
N ALA A 9 12.88 -8.49 14.62
CA ALA A 9 13.64 -7.87 15.72
C ALA A 9 13.37 -8.48 17.11
N ASP A 10 12.17 -9.01 17.35
CA ASP A 10 11.78 -9.69 18.60
C ASP A 10 12.25 -11.16 18.69
N GLY A 11 12.99 -11.65 17.69
CA GLY A 11 13.50 -13.02 17.61
C GLY A 11 12.48 -14.07 17.13
N SER A 12 11.21 -13.70 16.93
CA SER A 12 10.19 -14.58 16.36
C SER A 12 10.42 -14.80 14.85
N ARG A 13 9.91 -15.89 14.27
CA ARG A 13 10.09 -16.18 12.83
C ARG A 13 9.38 -15.14 11.98
N GLY A 14 10.05 -14.51 11.03
CA GLY A 14 9.42 -13.53 10.13
C GLY A 14 9.18 -14.07 8.72
N GLY A 15 8.97 -13.16 7.77
CA GLY A 15 8.94 -13.43 6.35
C GLY A 15 7.54 -13.68 5.74
N PRO A 16 7.45 -13.74 4.41
CA PRO A 16 6.18 -13.77 3.68
C PRO A 16 5.29 -14.99 4.00
N GLN A 17 5.88 -16.13 4.36
CA GLN A 17 5.13 -17.34 4.72
C GLN A 17 4.30 -17.15 6.00
N ARG A 18 4.81 -16.38 6.96
CA ARG A 18 4.07 -16.06 8.19
C ARG A 18 2.90 -15.15 7.89
N ALA A 19 3.11 -14.12 7.06
CA ALA A 19 2.04 -13.26 6.59
C ALA A 19 0.96 -14.04 5.82
N SER A 20 1.36 -14.97 4.94
CA SER A 20 0.43 -15.84 4.21
C SER A 20 -0.41 -16.70 5.16
N THR A 21 0.22 -17.28 6.19
CA THR A 21 -0.47 -18.09 7.21
C THR A 21 -1.49 -17.26 7.99
N TRP A 22 -1.11 -16.04 8.38
CA TRP A 22 -2.01 -15.10 9.04
C TRP A 22 -3.20 -14.74 8.14
N LEU A 23 -2.96 -14.36 6.88
CA LEU A 23 -4.00 -13.99 5.92
C LEU A 23 -5.00 -15.14 5.70
N LYS A 24 -4.53 -16.38 5.55
CA LYS A 24 -5.39 -17.57 5.42
C LYS A 24 -6.34 -17.75 6.61
N THR A 25 -5.97 -17.27 7.79
CA THR A 25 -6.77 -17.38 9.00
C THR A 25 -7.79 -16.24 9.12
N TYR A 26 -7.37 -15.01 8.83
CA TYR A 26 -8.17 -13.81 9.13
C TYR A 26 -9.02 -13.31 7.97
N ILE A 27 -8.57 -13.47 6.72
CA ILE A 27 -9.36 -13.03 5.55
C ILE A 27 -10.74 -13.69 5.54
N PRO A 28 -10.90 -15.03 5.70
CA PRO A 28 -12.23 -15.64 5.73
C PRO A 28 -13.12 -15.10 6.85
N LYS A 29 -12.55 -14.77 8.02
CA LYS A 29 -13.30 -14.22 9.15
C LYS A 29 -13.81 -12.81 8.85
N ILE A 30 -12.99 -11.97 8.22
CA ILE A 30 -13.39 -10.62 7.80
C ILE A 30 -14.46 -10.71 6.73
N LEU A 31 -14.30 -11.60 5.73
CA LEU A 31 -15.29 -11.83 4.67
C LEU A 31 -16.66 -12.26 5.22
N ALA A 32 -16.68 -13.01 6.34
CA ALA A 32 -17.91 -13.42 7.02
C ALA A 32 -18.53 -12.35 7.94
N SER A 33 -17.84 -11.22 8.17
CA SER A 33 -18.31 -10.19 9.09
C SER A 33 -19.46 -9.36 8.48
N PRO A 34 -20.43 -8.89 9.30
CA PRO A 34 -21.48 -7.99 8.82
C PRO A 34 -20.94 -6.71 8.18
N ALA A 35 -19.85 -6.15 8.72
CA ALA A 35 -19.22 -4.95 8.17
C ALA A 35 -18.67 -5.16 6.76
N TYR A 36 -18.09 -6.34 6.48
CA TYR A 36 -17.64 -6.65 5.12
C TYR A 36 -18.81 -6.89 4.17
N GLN A 37 -19.82 -7.64 4.63
CA GLN A 37 -21.00 -7.95 3.83
C GLN A 37 -21.82 -6.70 3.51
N HIS A 38 -21.79 -5.70 4.39
CA HIS A 38 -22.36 -4.38 4.18
C HIS A 38 -21.37 -3.45 3.46
N ASP A 39 -21.08 -3.79 2.20
CA ASP A 39 -20.33 -2.94 1.26
C ASP A 39 -18.86 -2.72 1.62
N GLY A 40 -18.24 -3.69 2.30
CA GLY A 40 -16.84 -3.59 2.71
C GLY A 40 -15.82 -3.84 1.61
N MET A 41 -14.60 -3.39 1.89
CA MET A 41 -13.41 -3.64 1.08
C MET A 41 -12.26 -4.03 1.99
N ILE A 42 -11.58 -5.13 1.65
CA ILE A 42 -10.28 -5.47 2.24
C ILE A 42 -9.22 -4.95 1.28
N VAL A 43 -8.28 -4.17 1.81
CA VAL A 43 -7.09 -3.73 1.08
C VAL A 43 -5.86 -4.30 1.79
N ILE A 44 -5.04 -5.04 1.06
CA ILE A 44 -3.75 -5.55 1.53
C ILE A 44 -2.67 -4.74 0.83
N LEU A 45 -1.89 -4.01 1.62
CA LEU A 45 -0.77 -3.16 1.18
C LEU A 45 0.52 -3.61 1.87
N PHE A 46 1.65 -3.15 1.33
CA PHE A 46 2.98 -3.33 1.91
C PHE A 46 3.62 -1.95 2.05
N ASP A 47 4.36 -1.74 3.14
CA ASP A 47 4.96 -0.47 3.52
C ASP A 47 6.24 -0.12 2.74
N GLU A 48 7.00 -1.13 2.30
CA GLU A 48 8.19 -0.92 1.48
C GLU A 48 8.50 -2.12 0.57
N ALA A 49 9.43 -1.91 -0.36
CA ALA A 49 10.01 -2.96 -1.20
C ALA A 49 11.52 -3.07 -0.96
N LEU A 50 12.13 -4.11 -1.54
CA LEU A 50 13.57 -4.36 -1.37
C LEU A 50 14.46 -3.26 -1.97
N LEU A 51 14.03 -2.63 -3.05
CA LEU A 51 14.78 -1.57 -3.75
C LEU A 51 14.04 -0.25 -3.60
N PRO A 52 14.75 0.87 -3.37
CA PRO A 52 14.16 2.19 -3.14
C PRO A 52 13.72 2.84 -4.46
N THR A 53 12.90 2.16 -5.27
CA THR A 53 12.30 2.75 -6.47
C THR A 53 11.11 3.64 -6.11
N SER A 54 10.76 4.57 -6.98
CA SER A 54 9.62 5.47 -6.77
C SER A 54 9.04 5.93 -8.11
N CYS A 55 7.76 6.30 -8.10
CA CYS A 55 7.02 6.75 -9.28
C CYS A 55 5.96 7.78 -8.88
N CYS A 56 5.11 8.15 -9.85
CA CYS A 56 3.75 8.60 -9.53
C CYS A 56 3.66 9.89 -8.72
N GLY A 57 4.68 10.75 -8.83
CA GLY A 57 4.77 11.96 -8.03
C GLY A 57 4.99 11.69 -6.55
N GLU A 58 5.60 10.57 -6.19
CA GLU A 58 6.05 10.30 -4.83
C GLU A 58 7.00 11.39 -4.35
N LYS A 59 6.81 11.83 -3.10
CA LYS A 59 7.55 12.94 -2.50
C LYS A 59 8.14 12.51 -1.18
N LYS A 60 9.36 12.99 -0.93
CA LYS A 60 9.97 12.93 0.39
C LYS A 60 9.04 13.49 1.46
N GLY A 61 8.90 12.76 2.56
CA GLY A 61 8.13 13.18 3.73
C GLY A 61 8.56 14.56 4.25
N PRO A 62 7.61 15.43 4.66
CA PRO A 62 7.91 16.80 5.09
C PRO A 62 8.71 16.86 6.40
N ASN A 63 8.72 15.78 7.18
CA ASN A 63 9.48 15.63 8.42
C ASN A 63 10.96 15.27 8.17
N LEU A 64 11.37 14.99 6.94
CA LEU A 64 12.73 14.56 6.62
C LEU A 64 13.63 15.75 6.25
N GLY A 65 14.78 15.83 6.92
CA GLY A 65 15.80 16.84 6.65
C GLY A 65 16.35 16.79 5.20
N PRO A 66 17.10 17.82 4.77
CA PRO A 66 17.55 17.94 3.37
C PRO A 66 18.40 16.77 2.85
N LYS A 67 19.13 16.09 3.75
CA LYS A 67 20.03 14.97 3.42
C LYS A 67 19.36 13.59 3.45
N ASN A 68 18.08 13.52 3.86
CA ASN A 68 17.35 12.26 4.04
C ASN A 68 16.31 12.09 2.95
N ASN A 69 15.83 10.86 2.77
CA ASN A 69 14.69 10.55 1.91
C ASN A 69 13.85 9.40 2.47
N ASN A 70 12.67 9.14 1.91
CA ASN A 70 11.80 8.05 2.38
C ASN A 70 12.45 6.69 2.16
N GLY A 71 13.05 6.47 0.97
CA GLY A 71 13.79 5.26 0.66
C GLY A 71 15.24 5.35 1.11
N GLY A 72 15.73 4.27 1.75
CA GLY A 72 17.13 4.12 2.13
C GLY A 72 18.07 3.95 0.94
N SER A 73 19.38 4.02 1.20
CA SER A 73 20.41 3.71 0.20
C SER A 73 20.99 2.32 0.49
N TYR A 74 20.95 1.42 -0.48
CA TYR A 74 21.57 0.09 -0.41
C TYR A 74 22.90 0.10 -1.18
N GLY A 75 23.77 1.03 -0.82
CA GLY A 75 25.10 1.19 -1.41
C GLY A 75 25.13 2.05 -2.68
N PRO A 76 26.27 2.07 -3.39
CA PRO A 76 26.56 3.08 -4.43
C PRO A 76 25.67 2.95 -5.68
N LEU A 77 24.96 1.84 -5.86
CA LEU A 77 24.08 1.58 -7.00
C LEU A 77 22.61 1.94 -6.74
N THR A 78 22.23 2.27 -5.49
CA THR A 78 20.86 2.64 -5.12
C THR A 78 20.89 3.92 -4.28
N PRO A 79 20.90 5.11 -4.94
CA PRO A 79 20.86 6.37 -4.24
C PRO A 79 19.54 6.55 -3.48
N LEU A 80 19.54 7.43 -2.49
CA LEU A 80 18.33 7.82 -1.75
C LEU A 80 17.20 8.22 -2.71
N ALA A 81 16.00 7.68 -2.47
CA ALA A 81 14.85 7.90 -3.34
C ALA A 81 13.63 8.39 -2.56
N PRO A 82 12.70 9.12 -3.23
CA PRO A 82 11.52 9.64 -2.58
C PRO A 82 10.53 8.57 -2.12
N GLY A 83 10.71 7.29 -2.46
CA GLY A 83 9.85 6.19 -2.00
C GLY A 83 10.63 4.97 -1.56
N GLY A 84 9.97 4.12 -0.76
CA GLY A 84 10.51 2.86 -0.26
C GLY A 84 10.47 1.70 -1.25
N GLY A 85 10.15 1.94 -2.53
CA GLY A 85 10.11 0.91 -3.55
C GLY A 85 8.74 0.60 -4.13
N GLN A 86 8.74 -0.19 -5.20
CA GLN A 86 7.52 -0.66 -5.85
C GLN A 86 6.96 -1.88 -5.10
N THR A 87 5.81 -1.68 -4.46
CA THR A 87 5.04 -2.74 -3.79
C THR A 87 3.85 -3.18 -4.63
N GLY A 88 3.25 -4.31 -4.24
CA GLY A 88 1.96 -4.76 -4.76
C GLY A 88 0.80 -4.31 -3.86
N ALA A 89 -0.43 -4.43 -4.36
CA ALA A 89 -1.65 -4.24 -3.59
C ALA A 89 -2.71 -5.26 -4.01
N ILE A 90 -3.52 -5.71 -3.05
CA ILE A 90 -4.66 -6.61 -3.30
C ILE A 90 -5.92 -5.96 -2.76
N PHE A 91 -6.97 -5.97 -3.56
CA PHE A 91 -8.29 -5.46 -3.20
C PHE A 91 -9.30 -6.61 -3.27
N ILE A 92 -10.09 -6.80 -2.21
CA ILE A 92 -11.13 -7.82 -2.14
C ILE A 92 -12.44 -7.13 -1.75
N SER A 93 -13.34 -6.96 -2.70
CA SER A 93 -14.64 -6.32 -2.51
C SER A 93 -15.59 -6.69 -3.65
N LYS A 94 -16.91 -6.60 -3.41
CA LYS A 94 -17.91 -6.72 -4.47
C LYS A 94 -17.79 -5.63 -5.54
N PHE A 95 -17.17 -4.50 -5.18
CA PHE A 95 -16.95 -3.37 -6.09
C PHE A 95 -15.77 -3.57 -7.06
N VAL A 96 -15.08 -4.71 -6.96
CA VAL A 96 -13.97 -5.11 -7.83
C VAL A 96 -14.36 -6.41 -8.53
N LYS A 97 -14.39 -6.42 -9.86
CA LYS A 97 -14.59 -7.66 -10.63
C LYS A 97 -13.47 -8.66 -10.28
N PRO A 98 -13.79 -9.92 -9.96
CA PRO A 98 -12.79 -10.95 -9.72
C PRO A 98 -11.79 -11.06 -10.88
N ALA A 99 -10.54 -11.38 -10.55
CA ALA A 99 -9.43 -11.49 -11.51
C ALA A 99 -9.06 -10.18 -12.27
N THR A 100 -9.51 -9.02 -11.79
CA THR A 100 -9.00 -7.73 -12.28
C THR A 100 -7.53 -7.57 -11.90
N VAL A 101 -6.69 -7.19 -12.87
CA VAL A 101 -5.31 -6.74 -12.65
C VAL A 101 -5.18 -5.32 -13.18
N SER A 102 -4.78 -4.39 -12.32
CA SER A 102 -4.40 -3.04 -12.75
C SER A 102 -2.88 -2.95 -12.87
N TYR A 103 -2.41 -2.51 -14.03
CA TYR A 103 -1.00 -2.15 -14.25
C TYR A 103 -0.76 -0.65 -14.06
N ARG A 104 -1.75 0.09 -13.53
CA ARG A 104 -1.55 1.49 -13.19
C ARG A 104 -0.72 1.58 -11.93
N PHE A 105 0.28 2.45 -11.98
CA PHE A 105 1.07 2.75 -10.80
C PHE A 105 0.38 3.80 -9.93
N TYR A 106 0.46 3.58 -8.63
CA TYR A 106 -0.02 4.44 -7.55
C TYR A 106 1.09 4.59 -6.51
N ASN A 107 1.00 5.60 -5.65
CA ASN A 107 1.80 5.66 -4.43
C ASN A 107 0.90 5.58 -3.18
N HIS A 108 1.49 5.59 -1.98
CA HIS A 108 0.73 5.49 -0.74
C HIS A 108 -0.23 6.66 -0.52
N TYR A 109 0.09 7.84 -1.04
CA TYR A 109 -0.81 8.99 -1.00
C TYR A 109 -2.01 8.81 -1.93
N SER A 110 -1.90 8.09 -3.04
CA SER A 110 -3.05 7.71 -3.87
C SER A 110 -4.06 6.89 -3.07
N TYR A 111 -3.59 5.95 -2.24
CA TYR A 111 -4.46 5.19 -1.34
C TYR A 111 -5.17 6.12 -0.34
N LEU A 112 -4.42 6.98 0.35
CA LEU A 112 -5.00 7.92 1.32
C LEU A 112 -6.05 8.83 0.67
N ARG A 113 -5.71 9.45 -0.46
CA ARG A 113 -6.64 10.28 -1.24
C ARG A 113 -7.92 9.54 -1.59
N SER A 114 -7.81 8.27 -2.01
CA SER A 114 -8.97 7.46 -2.39
C SER A 114 -9.88 7.17 -1.21
N MET A 115 -9.32 6.93 -0.02
CA MET A 115 -10.12 6.75 1.19
C MET A 115 -10.79 8.06 1.60
N GLU A 116 -10.06 9.18 1.53
CA GLU A 116 -10.62 10.51 1.79
C GLU A 116 -11.77 10.84 0.82
N ASP A 117 -11.62 10.56 -0.48
CA ASP A 117 -12.68 10.69 -1.47
C ASP A 117 -13.91 9.83 -1.13
N LEU A 118 -13.72 8.55 -0.79
CA LEU A 118 -14.81 7.62 -0.45
C LEU A 118 -15.60 8.05 0.78
N PHE A 119 -14.94 8.64 1.77
CA PHE A 119 -15.56 9.09 3.03
C PHE A 119 -15.89 10.59 3.02
N ALA A 120 -15.77 11.27 1.88
CA ALA A 120 -15.99 12.70 1.72
C ALA A 120 -15.20 13.56 2.74
N LEU A 121 -13.94 13.17 2.99
CA LEU A 121 -13.02 13.87 3.88
C LEU A 121 -12.10 14.83 3.09
N PRO A 122 -11.65 15.94 3.71
CA PRO A 122 -10.62 16.80 3.13
C PRO A 122 -9.29 16.05 2.94
N HIS A 123 -8.53 16.45 1.91
CA HIS A 123 -7.25 15.81 1.63
C HIS A 123 -6.11 16.29 2.52
N LEU A 124 -5.40 15.35 3.14
CA LEU A 124 -4.28 15.63 4.03
C LEU A 124 -2.92 15.57 3.31
N GLY A 125 -2.06 16.55 3.59
CA GLY A 125 -0.66 16.54 3.16
C GLY A 125 -0.50 16.28 1.66
N TYR A 126 0.32 15.29 1.30
CA TYR A 126 0.53 14.96 -0.11
C TYR A 126 -0.62 14.22 -0.78
N ALA A 127 -1.68 13.79 -0.08
CA ALA A 127 -2.92 13.35 -0.73
C ALA A 127 -3.57 14.50 -1.51
N ALA A 128 -3.37 15.75 -1.08
CA ALA A 128 -3.88 16.95 -1.74
C ALA A 128 -3.02 17.44 -2.93
N GLN A 129 -1.92 16.76 -3.26
CA GLN A 129 -0.99 17.30 -4.25
C GLN A 129 -1.58 17.29 -5.68
N ASN A 130 -1.24 18.32 -6.45
CA ASN A 130 -1.64 18.42 -7.86
C ASN A 130 -1.14 17.22 -8.66
N GLY A 131 -2.02 16.65 -9.48
CA GLY A 131 -1.71 15.52 -10.35
C GLY A 131 -1.67 14.15 -9.66
N LEU A 132 -1.83 14.08 -8.32
CA LEU A 132 -1.96 12.79 -7.66
C LEU A 132 -3.30 12.14 -7.99
N ARG A 133 -3.22 10.90 -8.45
CA ARG A 133 -4.38 10.18 -8.93
C ARG A 133 -4.95 9.29 -7.82
N PRO A 134 -6.24 9.41 -7.46
CA PRO A 134 -6.91 8.43 -6.62
C PRO A 134 -7.24 7.17 -7.46
N PHE A 135 -7.63 6.10 -6.77
CA PHE A 135 -8.16 4.90 -7.39
C PHE A 135 -9.40 5.24 -8.21
N GLY A 136 -9.51 4.62 -9.38
CA GLY A 136 -10.61 4.87 -10.30
C GLY A 136 -11.18 3.58 -10.88
N LYS A 137 -11.68 3.67 -12.10
CA LYS A 137 -12.36 2.58 -12.82
C LYS A 137 -11.48 1.35 -13.08
N ASP A 138 -10.16 1.45 -12.93
CA ASP A 138 -9.25 0.31 -13.00
C ASP A 138 -9.18 -0.50 -11.70
N ILE A 139 -9.59 0.10 -10.56
CA ILE A 139 -9.73 -0.59 -9.28
C ILE A 139 -11.20 -0.93 -9.04
N TYR A 140 -12.09 0.07 -9.04
CA TYR A 140 -13.54 -0.10 -8.85
C TYR A 140 -14.21 -0.54 -10.17
N THR A 141 -13.98 -1.79 -10.56
CA THR A 141 -14.45 -2.34 -11.85
C THR A 141 -15.89 -2.86 -11.82
N ALA A 142 -16.53 -2.92 -10.66
CA ALA A 142 -17.95 -3.30 -10.46
C ALA A 142 -18.67 -2.34 -9.49
N PRO A 143 -18.71 -1.02 -9.76
CA PRO A 143 -19.32 -0.02 -8.87
C PRO A 143 -20.84 -0.18 -8.77
#